data_AF-A0A2L2TCP5-F1
#
_entry.id   AF-A0A2L2TCP5-F1
#
_cell.length_a   1.000
_cell.length_b   1.000
_cell.length_c   1.000
_cell.angle_alpha   90.00
_cell.angle_beta   90.00
_cell.angle_gamma   90.00
#
_symmetry.space_group_name_H-M   'P 1'
#
loop_
_entity.id
_entity.type
_entity.pdbx_description
1 polymer ?
#
loop_
_entity_poly.entity_id
_entity_poly.type
_entity_poly.pdbx_seq_one_letter_code
_entity_poly.pdbx_strand_id
1 'polypeptide(L)'
;MMEKPDQFMQPSPWLDRLGCVAYLQGFADKKDFLRRLISLDLDLSPEGLNESYDFTYLMVFKVLDQLIWEAQGLIYRQEVPLNARFEVARYDMNTASRKPFNFRHKQETKRRYASTLKQLIVYTLRCLDLEDPAERPPFKVSRQQQKAYEDLMAVGDELEDQWKAARGQLPDQG
;
A
#
# COMPACT_ATOMS: atom_id res chain seq x y z
N MET A 1 45.69 0.61 3.16
CA MET A 1 44.65 -0.01 2.32
C MET A 1 43.34 0.66 2.67
N MET A 2 42.68 1.33 1.73
CA MET A 2 41.34 1.89 1.96
C MET A 2 40.34 0.73 1.87
N GLU A 3 39.58 0.51 2.94
CA GLU A 3 38.41 -0.39 2.92
C GLU A 3 37.45 0.10 1.83
N LYS A 4 37.13 -0.78 0.88
CA LYS A 4 36.08 -0.49 -0.09
C LYS A 4 34.77 -0.35 0.70
N PRO A 5 34.04 0.77 0.60
CA PRO A 5 32.75 0.90 1.26
C PRO A 5 31.86 -0.22 0.74
N ASP A 6 31.27 -0.97 1.68
CA ASP A 6 30.43 -2.11 1.42
C ASP A 6 29.35 -1.71 0.39
N GLN A 7 29.24 -2.45 -0.73
CA GLN A 7 28.28 -2.10 -1.81
C GLN A 7 26.83 -2.12 -1.31
N PHE A 8 26.57 -2.71 -0.15
CA PHE A 8 25.29 -2.70 0.56
C PHE A 8 25.03 -1.43 1.39
N MET A 9 26.06 -0.65 1.70
CA MET A 9 25.96 0.64 2.41
C MET A 9 25.78 1.81 1.45
N GLN A 10 26.14 1.65 0.17
CA GLN A 10 25.95 2.71 -0.81
C GLN A 10 24.48 2.79 -1.26
N PRO A 11 23.85 3.95 -1.14
CA PRO A 11 22.48 4.12 -1.61
C PRO A 11 22.41 3.85 -3.12
N SER A 12 21.31 3.24 -3.55
CA SER A 12 21.08 2.93 -4.96
C SER A 12 21.26 4.19 -5.82
N PRO A 13 22.03 4.15 -6.93
CA PRO A 13 22.21 5.28 -7.84
C PRO A 13 20.91 5.80 -8.46
N TRP A 14 19.84 5.01 -8.38
CA TRP A 14 18.50 5.42 -8.80
C TRP A 14 17.78 6.21 -7.70
N LEU A 15 17.91 5.79 -6.44
CA LEU A 15 17.40 6.55 -5.29
C LEU A 15 18.10 7.90 -5.17
N ASP A 16 19.39 7.95 -5.47
CA ASP A 16 20.19 9.17 -5.41
C ASP A 16 19.73 10.17 -6.48
N ARG A 17 19.50 9.70 -7.72
CA ARG A 17 18.94 10.50 -8.81
C ARG A 17 17.54 11.05 -8.53
N LEU A 18 16.73 10.34 -7.75
CA LEU A 18 15.41 10.82 -7.33
C LEU A 18 15.46 11.77 -6.13
N GLY A 19 16.64 12.00 -5.54
CA GLY A 19 16.78 12.77 -4.30
C GLY A 19 16.27 12.05 -3.06
N CYS A 20 15.82 10.80 -3.18
CA CYS A 20 15.33 9.99 -2.06
C CYS A 20 16.41 9.71 -1.02
N VAL A 21 17.68 9.70 -1.42
CA VAL A 21 18.82 9.43 -0.52
C VAL A 21 18.98 10.54 0.50
N ALA A 22 19.03 11.79 0.05
CA ALA A 22 19.10 12.96 0.93
C ALA A 22 17.88 13.03 1.86
N TYR A 23 16.70 12.66 1.34
CA TYR A 23 15.47 12.54 2.14
C TYR A 23 15.57 11.47 3.22
N LEU A 24 16.00 10.25 2.88
CA LEU A 24 16.10 9.13 3.81
C LEU A 24 17.23 9.31 4.83
N GLN A 25 18.28 10.07 4.52
CA GLN A 25 19.34 10.42 5.46
C GLN A 25 18.79 11.17 6.70
N GLY A 26 17.80 12.06 6.53
CA GLY A 26 17.14 12.74 7.65
C GLY A 26 16.32 11.81 8.56
N PHE A 27 16.08 10.57 8.13
CA PHE A 27 15.36 9.54 8.87
C PHE A 27 16.24 8.31 9.16
N ALA A 28 17.56 8.39 8.95
CA ALA A 28 18.48 7.28 9.16
C ALA A 28 18.37 6.71 10.59
N ASP A 29 18.25 7.61 11.58
CA ASP A 29 18.12 7.27 13.00
C ASP A 29 16.67 6.89 13.38
N LYS A 30 15.71 7.09 12.47
CA LYS A 30 14.27 6.87 12.65
C LYS A 30 13.75 5.68 11.83
N LYS A 31 14.59 4.68 11.61
CA LYS A 31 14.26 3.50 10.79
C LYS A 31 13.01 2.76 11.27
N ASP A 32 12.88 2.55 12.58
CA ASP A 32 11.74 1.82 13.14
C ASP A 32 10.45 2.63 13.10
N PHE A 33 10.54 3.96 13.10
CA PHE A 33 9.41 4.84 12.82
C PHE A 33 8.92 4.66 11.37
N LEU A 34 9.82 4.76 10.39
CA LEU A 34 9.45 4.54 8.98
C LEU A 34 8.87 3.14 8.73
N ARG A 35 9.42 2.10 9.38
CA ARG A 35 8.90 0.74 9.32
C ARG A 35 7.49 0.62 9.88
N ARG A 36 7.22 1.29 11.01
CA ARG A 36 5.86 1.35 11.58
C ARG A 36 4.89 2.06 10.65
N LEU A 37 5.29 3.16 10.01
CA LEU A 37 4.41 3.86 9.06
C LEU A 37 3.99 2.99 7.86
N ILE A 38 4.86 2.12 7.36
CA ILE A 38 4.53 1.22 6.24
C ILE A 38 4.03 -0.16 6.67
N SER A 39 3.92 -0.42 7.98
CA SER A 39 3.53 -1.74 8.48
C SER A 39 2.10 -2.08 8.07
N LEU A 40 1.90 -3.31 7.60
CA LEU A 40 0.58 -3.86 7.30
C LEU A 40 0.05 -4.75 8.45
N ASP A 41 0.81 -4.85 9.54
CA ASP A 41 0.40 -5.54 10.75
C ASP A 41 -0.58 -4.62 11.49
N LEU A 42 -1.87 -4.87 11.30
CA LEU A 42 -2.98 -4.11 11.89
C LEU A 42 -3.37 -4.76 13.23
N ASP A 43 -3.58 -3.97 14.27
CA ASP A 43 -4.14 -4.45 15.52
C ASP A 43 -5.68 -4.42 15.45
N LEU A 44 -6.27 -5.60 15.39
CA LEU A 44 -7.73 -5.79 15.32
C LEU A 44 -8.30 -6.28 16.67
N SER A 45 -7.53 -6.19 17.75
CA SER A 45 -8.03 -6.43 19.10
C SER A 45 -9.07 -5.38 19.49
N PRO A 46 -10.02 -5.68 20.41
CA PRO A 46 -11.01 -4.70 20.87
C PRO A 46 -10.38 -3.40 21.38
N GLU A 47 -9.22 -3.49 22.03
CA GLU A 47 -8.44 -2.36 22.52
C GLU A 47 -7.80 -1.59 21.36
N GLY A 48 -7.13 -2.28 20.44
CA GLY A 48 -6.51 -1.67 19.26
C GLY A 48 -7.51 -0.99 18.33
N LEU A 49 -8.73 -1.52 18.21
CA LEU A 49 -9.82 -0.93 17.43
C LEU A 49 -10.36 0.39 18.04
N ASN A 50 -10.20 0.60 19.34
CA ASN A 50 -10.60 1.87 19.97
C ASN A 50 -9.49 2.92 19.96
N GLU A 51 -8.23 2.50 19.87
CA GLU A 51 -7.05 3.37 19.96
C GLU A 51 -6.45 3.70 18.58
N SER A 52 -6.87 3.02 17.52
CA SER A 52 -6.26 3.12 16.18
C SER A 52 -7.29 3.03 15.06
N TYR A 53 -6.99 3.70 13.94
CA TYR A 53 -7.74 3.62 12.68
C TYR A 53 -7.46 2.33 11.87
N ASP A 54 -6.91 1.30 12.50
CA ASP A 54 -6.55 0.04 11.86
C ASP A 54 -7.78 -0.70 11.27
N PHE A 55 -8.98 -0.52 11.85
CA PHE A 55 -10.23 -0.99 11.26
C PHE A 55 -10.49 -0.35 9.89
N THR A 56 -10.40 0.99 9.83
CA THR A 56 -10.57 1.76 8.59
C THR A 56 -9.55 1.34 7.55
N TYR A 57 -8.29 1.10 7.96
CA TYR A 57 -7.25 0.60 7.05
C TYR A 57 -7.58 -0.78 6.48
N LEU A 58 -8.10 -1.69 7.31
CA LEU A 58 -8.57 -3.00 6.86
C LEU A 58 -9.68 -2.88 5.82
N MET A 59 -10.65 -1.98 6.05
CA MET A 59 -11.76 -1.76 5.11
C MET A 59 -11.28 -1.18 3.78
N VAL A 60 -10.35 -0.22 3.82
CA VAL A 60 -9.68 0.30 2.62
C VAL A 60 -8.96 -0.83 1.86
N PHE A 61 -8.29 -1.75 2.55
CA PHE A 61 -7.65 -2.89 1.89
C PHE A 61 -8.64 -3.82 1.20
N LYS A 62 -9.81 -4.06 1.81
CA LYS A 62 -10.86 -4.90 1.21
C LYS A 62 -11.41 -4.27 -0.06
N VAL A 63 -11.72 -2.96 -0.02
CA VAL A 63 -12.18 -2.22 -1.21
C VAL A 63 -11.12 -2.22 -2.30
N LEU A 64 -9.85 -2.03 -1.94
CA LEU A 64 -8.75 -2.08 -2.91
C LEU A 64 -8.62 -3.46 -3.57
N ASP A 65 -8.68 -4.54 -2.78
CA ASP A 65 -8.61 -5.90 -3.31
C ASP A 65 -9.78 -6.20 -4.27
N GLN A 66 -10.99 -5.72 -3.93
CA GLN A 66 -12.15 -5.81 -4.81
C GLN A 66 -11.94 -5.02 -6.12
N LEU A 67 -11.45 -3.79 -6.04
CA LEU A 67 -11.17 -2.96 -7.21
C LEU A 67 -10.12 -3.61 -8.13
N ILE A 68 -9.07 -4.20 -7.55
CA ILE A 68 -8.07 -4.95 -8.30
C ILE A 68 -8.71 -6.16 -9.01
N TRP A 69 -9.59 -6.87 -8.33
CA TRP A 69 -10.28 -8.04 -8.89
C TRP A 69 -11.21 -7.64 -10.05
N GLU A 70 -12.00 -6.58 -9.89
CA GLU A 70 -12.89 -6.05 -10.94
C GLU A 70 -12.10 -5.54 -12.15
N ALA A 71 -11.03 -4.77 -11.91
CA ALA A 71 -10.16 -4.28 -12.97
C ALA A 71 -9.52 -5.43 -13.76
N GLN A 72 -9.07 -6.49 -13.08
CA GLN A 72 -8.59 -7.70 -13.75
C GLN A 72 -9.69 -8.32 -14.61
N GLY A 73 -10.90 -8.45 -14.09
CA GLY A 73 -12.04 -8.98 -14.84
C GLY A 73 -12.35 -8.19 -16.12
N LEU A 74 -12.28 -6.86 -16.07
CA LEU A 74 -12.47 -5.99 -17.23
C LEU A 74 -11.35 -6.15 -18.26
N ILE A 75 -10.08 -6.13 -17.83
CA ILE A 75 -8.93 -6.33 -18.72
C ILE A 75 -9.01 -7.70 -19.40
N TYR A 76 -9.34 -8.76 -18.65
CA TYR A 76 -9.48 -10.11 -19.22
C TYR A 76 -10.62 -10.22 -20.25
N ARG A 77 -11.66 -9.38 -20.15
CA ARG A 77 -12.78 -9.35 -21.11
C ARG A 77 -12.48 -8.49 -22.34
N GLN A 78 -11.67 -7.44 -22.20
CA GLN A 78 -11.40 -6.46 -23.27
C GLN A 78 -10.14 -6.77 -24.08
N GLU A 79 -9.15 -7.46 -23.50
CA GLU A 79 -7.86 -7.69 -24.15
C GLU A 79 -7.65 -9.14 -24.63
N VAL A 80 -7.57 -9.24 -25.95
CA VAL A 80 -6.91 -10.26 -26.77
C VAL A 80 -7.77 -11.48 -27.16
N PRO A 81 -8.17 -11.60 -28.45
CA PRO A 81 -8.68 -12.85 -29.02
C PRO A 81 -7.70 -13.98 -28.73
N LEU A 82 -8.20 -15.17 -28.35
CA LEU A 82 -7.41 -16.33 -27.93
C LEU A 82 -6.17 -16.57 -28.83
N ASN A 83 -6.34 -16.37 -30.14
CA ASN A 83 -5.35 -16.56 -31.20
C ASN A 83 -4.10 -15.67 -31.03
N ALA A 84 -4.27 -14.40 -30.66
CA ALA A 84 -3.15 -13.47 -30.43
C ALA A 84 -2.40 -13.78 -29.13
N ARG A 85 -3.03 -14.48 -28.17
CA ARG A 85 -2.35 -14.98 -26.96
C ARG A 85 -1.39 -16.14 -27.29
N PHE A 86 -1.73 -16.98 -28.28
CA PHE A 86 -0.87 -18.08 -28.73
C PHE A 86 0.30 -17.60 -29.62
N GLU A 87 0.09 -16.63 -30.50
CA GLU A 87 1.17 -16.06 -31.33
C GLU A 87 2.23 -15.34 -30.49
N VAL A 88 1.81 -14.52 -29.53
CA VAL A 88 2.72 -13.80 -28.62
C VAL A 88 3.41 -14.79 -27.65
N ALA A 89 2.73 -15.87 -27.23
CA ALA A 89 3.35 -16.92 -26.42
C ALA A 89 4.48 -17.65 -27.16
N ARG A 90 4.37 -17.85 -28.49
CA ARG A 90 5.37 -18.61 -29.25
C ARG A 90 6.70 -17.88 -29.46
N TYR A 91 6.70 -16.55 -29.54
CA TYR A 91 7.92 -15.76 -29.78
C TYR A 91 8.70 -15.35 -28.52
N ASP A 92 8.05 -15.30 -27.35
CA ASP A 92 8.65 -14.71 -26.13
C ASP A 92 8.56 -15.62 -24.90
N MET A 93 8.53 -16.95 -25.07
CA MET A 93 8.36 -17.90 -23.94
C MET A 93 9.51 -17.87 -22.92
N ASN A 94 10.71 -17.41 -23.31
CA ASN A 94 11.91 -17.41 -22.46
C ASN A 94 12.31 -16.02 -21.92
N THR A 95 11.57 -14.96 -22.22
CA THR A 95 11.95 -13.58 -21.88
C THR A 95 11.07 -13.04 -20.75
N ALA A 96 11.64 -12.77 -19.58
CA ALA A 96 10.92 -12.13 -18.48
C ALA A 96 10.48 -10.72 -18.90
N SER A 97 9.19 -10.39 -18.74
CA SER A 97 8.66 -9.08 -19.11
C SER A 97 9.32 -7.98 -18.28
N ARG A 98 9.97 -7.03 -18.97
CA ARG A 98 10.57 -5.82 -18.37
C ARG A 98 9.55 -4.71 -18.05
N LYS A 99 8.31 -4.81 -18.53
CA LYS A 99 7.27 -3.79 -18.30
C LYS A 99 6.51 -4.06 -16.98
N PRO A 100 6.33 -3.06 -16.10
CA PRO A 100 5.44 -3.20 -14.94
C PRO A 100 4.00 -3.49 -15.39
N PHE A 101 3.25 -4.25 -14.59
CA PHE A 101 1.85 -4.66 -14.85
C PHE A 101 1.57 -5.49 -16.14
N ASN A 102 2.58 -6.08 -16.80
CA ASN A 102 2.37 -7.06 -17.86
C ASN A 102 1.51 -8.27 -17.41
N PHE A 103 0.58 -8.72 -18.25
CA PHE A 103 -0.28 -9.87 -18.01
C PHE A 103 0.46 -11.19 -17.71
N ARG A 104 1.73 -11.31 -18.14
CA ARG A 104 2.64 -12.43 -17.83
C ARG A 104 3.27 -12.38 -16.44
N HIS A 105 3.06 -11.31 -15.68
CA HIS A 105 3.58 -11.25 -14.32
C HIS A 105 3.00 -12.40 -13.51
N LYS A 106 3.90 -13.18 -12.89
CA LYS A 106 3.55 -14.24 -11.95
C LYS A 106 2.60 -13.67 -10.90
N GLN A 107 1.70 -14.51 -10.39
CA GLN A 107 0.76 -14.13 -9.34
C GLN A 107 1.48 -13.50 -8.13
N GLU A 108 2.70 -13.95 -7.84
CA GLU A 108 3.59 -13.37 -6.84
C GLU A 108 3.94 -11.90 -7.09
N THR A 109 4.27 -11.53 -8.34
CA THR A 109 4.58 -10.14 -8.71
C THR A 109 3.34 -9.25 -8.56
N LYS A 110 2.16 -9.75 -8.93
CA LYS A 110 0.89 -9.03 -8.73
C LYS A 110 0.61 -8.81 -7.24
N ARG A 111 0.82 -9.84 -6.40
CA ARG A 111 0.69 -9.74 -4.94
C ARG A 111 1.68 -8.73 -4.33
N ARG A 112 2.92 -8.70 -4.82
CA ARG A 112 3.92 -7.71 -4.38
C ARG A 112 3.48 -6.29 -4.71
N TYR A 113 3.01 -6.03 -5.93
CA TYR A 113 2.51 -4.69 -6.29
C TYR A 113 1.29 -4.28 -5.45
N ALA A 114 0.34 -5.18 -5.22
CA ALA A 114 -0.79 -4.91 -4.34
C ALA A 114 -0.33 -4.59 -2.91
N SER A 115 0.66 -5.33 -2.40
CA SER A 115 1.23 -5.07 -1.06
C SER A 115 1.92 -3.71 -1.00
N THR A 116 2.74 -3.36 -1.99
CA THR A 116 3.38 -2.03 -2.07
C THR A 116 2.35 -0.91 -2.14
N LEU A 117 1.24 -1.12 -2.84
CA LEU A 117 0.15 -0.14 -2.90
C LEU A 117 -0.54 0.02 -1.54
N LYS A 118 -0.83 -1.09 -0.85
CA LYS A 118 -1.37 -1.07 0.52
C LYS A 118 -0.43 -0.33 1.48
N GLN A 119 0.87 -0.58 1.38
CA GLN A 119 1.88 0.10 2.19
C GLN A 119 1.91 1.60 1.91
N LEU A 120 1.81 2.01 0.64
CA LEU A 120 1.77 3.42 0.27
C LEU A 120 0.51 4.12 0.81
N ILE A 121 -0.64 3.45 0.76
CA ILE A 121 -1.90 3.97 1.29
C ILE A 121 -1.79 4.16 2.80
N VAL A 122 -1.43 3.12 3.55
CA VAL A 122 -1.30 3.21 5.01
C VAL A 122 -0.25 4.23 5.42
N TYR A 123 0.89 4.27 4.73
CA TYR A 123 1.89 5.30 4.94
C TYR A 123 1.28 6.70 4.82
N THR A 124 0.52 6.95 3.75
CA THR A 124 -0.11 8.25 3.53
C THR A 124 -1.13 8.58 4.60
N LEU A 125 -2.01 7.63 4.97
CA LEU A 125 -3.04 7.83 5.99
C LEU A 125 -2.42 8.08 7.37
N ARG A 126 -1.46 7.25 7.79
CA ARG A 126 -0.74 7.43 9.06
C ARG A 126 0.01 8.75 9.12
N CYS A 127 0.61 9.18 8.01
CA CYS A 127 1.29 10.47 7.99
C CYS A 127 0.33 11.67 8.04
N LEU A 128 -0.91 11.52 7.57
CA LEU A 128 -1.95 12.55 7.68
C LEU A 128 -2.52 12.65 9.09
N ASP A 129 -2.56 11.52 9.79
CA ASP A 129 -3.05 11.37 11.15
C ASP A 129 -2.08 11.96 12.22
N LEU A 130 -0.77 12.03 11.93
CA LEU A 130 0.21 12.59 12.86
C LEU A 130 -0.14 14.03 13.27
N GLU A 131 -0.35 14.26 14.58
CA GLU A 131 -0.73 15.56 15.13
C GLU A 131 0.31 16.66 14.87
N ASP A 132 1.61 16.35 15.00
CA ASP A 132 2.70 17.30 14.79
C ASP A 132 3.15 17.36 13.32
N PRO A 133 2.97 18.51 12.62
CA PRO A 133 3.46 18.70 11.26
C PRO A 133 4.98 18.55 11.11
N ALA A 134 5.76 18.74 12.18
CA ALA A 134 7.22 18.59 12.16
C ALA A 134 7.67 17.11 12.17
N GLU A 135 6.82 16.21 12.67
CA GLU A 135 7.06 14.76 12.63
C GLU A 135 6.60 14.12 11.31
N ARG A 136 5.73 14.84 10.57
CA ARG A 136 5.27 14.39 9.27
C ARG A 136 6.46 14.34 8.31
N PRO A 137 6.61 13.24 7.55
CA PRO A 137 7.55 13.24 6.45
C PRO A 137 7.20 14.39 5.48
N PRO A 138 8.18 15.01 4.78
CA PRO A 138 7.90 16.15 3.94
C PRO A 138 7.19 15.74 2.64
N PHE A 139 5.89 15.47 2.71
CA PHE A 139 4.98 15.36 1.58
C PHE A 139 3.95 16.48 1.69
N LYS A 140 3.70 17.17 0.58
CA LYS A 140 2.69 18.23 0.52
C LYS A 140 1.39 17.64 0.01
N VAL A 141 0.40 17.65 0.89
CA VAL A 141 -0.95 17.19 0.58
C VAL A 141 -1.68 18.31 -0.14
N SER A 142 -2.28 18.01 -1.29
CA SER A 142 -3.13 18.98 -1.96
C SER A 142 -4.45 19.16 -1.19
N ARG A 143 -5.12 20.31 -1.35
CA ARG A 143 -6.45 20.52 -0.73
C ARG A 143 -7.46 19.44 -1.10
N GLN A 144 -7.37 18.91 -2.33
CA GLN A 144 -8.24 17.83 -2.79
C GLN A 144 -7.92 16.50 -2.10
N GLN A 145 -6.64 16.19 -1.89
CA GLN A 145 -6.22 14.99 -1.16
C GLN A 145 -6.60 15.07 0.33
N GLN A 146 -6.48 16.24 0.93
CA GLN A 146 -6.89 16.47 2.31
C GLN A 146 -8.40 16.24 2.48
N LYS A 147 -9.21 16.83 1.58
CA LYS A 147 -10.65 16.60 1.58
C LYS A 147 -11.00 15.11 1.38
N ALA A 148 -10.35 14.44 0.42
CA ALA A 148 -10.59 13.02 0.18
C ALA A 148 -10.21 12.15 1.38
N TYR A 149 -9.20 12.55 2.16
CA TYR A 149 -8.85 11.90 3.41
C TYR A 149 -9.94 12.10 4.46
N GLU A 150 -10.39 13.34 4.69
CA GLU A 150 -11.47 13.64 5.64
C GLU A 150 -12.76 12.88 5.30
N ASP A 151 -13.16 12.89 4.02
CA ASP A 151 -14.33 12.15 3.53
C ASP A 151 -14.16 10.63 3.76
N LEU A 152 -12.96 10.09 3.54
CA LEU A 152 -12.66 8.67 3.77
C LEU A 152 -12.75 8.30 5.26
N MET A 153 -12.18 9.13 6.14
CA MET A 153 -12.18 8.88 7.58
C MET A 153 -13.61 8.95 8.14
N ALA A 154 -14.42 9.93 7.70
CA ALA A 154 -15.82 10.03 8.10
C ALA A 154 -16.64 8.78 7.72
N VAL A 155 -16.44 8.24 6.52
CA VAL A 155 -17.07 6.97 6.10
C VAL A 155 -16.55 5.78 6.93
N GLY A 156 -15.26 5.81 7.29
CA GLY A 156 -14.65 4.81 8.18
C GLY A 156 -15.32 4.78 9.55
N ASP A 157 -15.49 5.95 10.18
CA ASP A 157 -16.12 6.11 11.49
C ASP A 157 -17.57 5.61 11.48
N GLU A 158 -18.36 6.01 10.46
CA GLU A 158 -19.74 5.53 10.30
C GLU A 158 -19.82 4.00 10.17
N LEU A 159 -18.88 3.41 9.42
CA LEU A 159 -18.83 1.97 9.20
C LEU A 159 -18.41 1.21 10.46
N GLU A 160 -17.51 1.78 11.25
CA GLU A 160 -17.09 1.23 12.52
C GLU A 160 -18.23 1.24 13.54
N ASP A 161 -18.98 2.34 13.62
CA ASP A 161 -20.17 2.46 14.47
C ASP A 161 -21.24 1.42 14.09
N GLN A 162 -21.51 1.26 12.79
CA GLN A 162 -22.43 0.23 12.29
C GLN A 162 -21.95 -1.18 12.64
N TRP A 163 -20.64 -1.44 12.53
CA TRP A 163 -20.07 -2.74 12.89
C TRP A 163 -20.17 -3.01 14.39
N LYS A 164 -19.87 -2.02 15.25
CA LYS A 164 -20.03 -2.12 16.71
C LYS A 164 -21.48 -2.38 17.09
N ALA A 165 -22.43 -1.67 16.47
CA ALA A 165 -23.85 -1.85 16.70
C ALA A 165 -24.34 -3.25 16.28
N ALA A 166 -23.89 -3.76 15.13
CA ALA A 166 -24.22 -5.11 14.66
C ALA A 166 -23.64 -6.19 15.57
N ARG A 167 -22.44 -5.98 16.13
CA ARG A 167 -21.80 -6.90 17.07
C ARG A 167 -22.49 -6.93 18.43
N GLY A 168 -22.94 -5.78 18.94
CA GLY A 168 -23.70 -5.68 20.19
C GLY A 168 -25.11 -6.32 20.13
N GLN A 169 -25.59 -6.68 18.93
CA GLN A 169 -26.87 -7.37 18.72
C GLN A 169 -26.74 -8.89 18.60
N LEU A 170 -25.52 -9.44 18.58
CA LEU A 170 -25.30 -10.88 18.62
C LEU A 170 -25.55 -11.35 20.06
N PRO A 171 -26.54 -12.23 20.33
CA PRO A 171 -26.72 -12.76 21.67
C PRO A 171 -25.49 -13.62 22.01
N ASP A 172 -24.91 -13.38 23.20
CA ASP A 172 -23.90 -14.24 23.80
C ASP A 172 -24.39 -15.69 23.74
N GLN A 173 -23.86 -16.47 22.82
CA GLN A 173 -23.96 -17.92 22.89
C GLN A 173 -22.83 -18.37 23.81
N GLY A 174 -23.21 -18.57 25.07
CA GLY A 174 -22.34 -19.08 26.14
C GLY A 174 -21.92 -20.53 25.97
#